data_AF-A0A369TCX2-F1
#
_entry.id   AF-A0A369TCX2-F1
#
_cell.length_a   1.000
_cell.length_b   1.000
_cell.length_c   1.000
_cell.angle_alpha   90.00
_cell.angle_beta   90.00
_cell.angle_gamma   90.00
#
_symmetry.space_group_name_H-M   'P 1'
#
loop_
_entity.id
_entity.type
_entity.pdbx_description
1 polymer ?
#
loop_
_entity_poly.entity_id
_entity_poly.type
_entity_poly.pdbx_seq_one_letter_code
_entity_poly.pdbx_strand_id
1 'polypeptide(L)'
;MTYEIQTYTQGQWKIQAFFDDKELALLEARRMSESRRYPAIRVVEEIWDETQQSFQSRIVFRESEALRHTENVTKQRAEVRREVESERKKRHDEKLRRQYQQKQKKEAWRNSYTMIALKGFGIVALGVAALYGLHLLGG
;
A
#
# COMPACT_ATOMS: atom_id res chain seq x y z
N MET A 1 -15.58 36.31 12.24
CA MET A 1 -15.64 34.84 12.16
C MET A 1 -16.05 34.37 13.53
N THR A 2 -16.99 33.43 13.60
CA THR A 2 -17.55 32.96 14.87
C THR A 2 -17.53 31.44 14.88
N TYR A 3 -17.27 30.85 16.04
CA TYR A 3 -17.16 29.41 16.23
C TYR A 3 -18.26 28.93 17.17
N GLU A 4 -19.06 27.97 16.72
CA GLU A 4 -20.13 27.37 17.49
C GLU A 4 -19.75 25.96 17.92
N ILE A 5 -19.80 25.69 19.21
CA ILE A 5 -19.75 24.32 19.70
C ILE A 5 -21.17 23.76 19.70
N GLN A 6 -21.38 22.67 18.98
CA GLN A 6 -22.65 21.98 18.92
C GLN A 6 -22.51 20.56 19.46
N THR A 7 -23.44 20.15 20.32
CA THR A 7 -23.53 18.80 20.88
C THR A 7 -24.71 18.06 20.28
N TYR A 8 -24.55 16.77 20.08
CA TYR A 8 -25.64 15.91 19.61
C TYR A 8 -26.33 15.24 20.80
N THR A 9 -27.58 15.57 21.03
CA THR A 9 -28.39 14.98 22.11
C THR A 9 -29.78 14.67 21.61
N GLN A 10 -30.32 13.50 21.97
CA GLN A 10 -31.70 13.09 21.63
C GLN A 10 -32.04 13.20 20.13
N GLY A 11 -31.09 12.90 19.25
CA GLY A 11 -31.33 12.95 17.80
C GLY A 11 -31.15 14.33 17.15
N GLN A 12 -30.79 15.36 17.93
CA GLN A 12 -30.70 16.74 17.45
C GLN A 12 -29.36 17.39 17.81
N TRP A 13 -28.91 18.29 16.95
CA TRP A 13 -27.78 19.17 17.23
C TRP A 13 -28.26 20.38 18.02
N LYS A 14 -27.62 20.64 19.17
CA LYS A 14 -27.89 21.81 19.99
C LYS A 14 -26.62 22.62 20.14
N ILE A 15 -26.74 23.94 19.96
CA ILE A 15 -25.64 24.87 20.21
C ILE A 15 -25.42 24.94 21.72
N GLN A 16 -24.18 24.72 22.15
CA GLN A 16 -23.79 24.73 23.55
C GLN A 16 -23.11 26.05 23.93
N ALA A 17 -22.30 26.60 23.03
CA ALA A 17 -21.52 27.81 23.26
C ALA A 17 -21.03 28.43 21.94
N PHE A 18 -20.74 29.72 21.99
CA PHE A 18 -20.15 30.52 20.91
C PHE A 18 -18.78 31.05 21.35
N PHE A 19 -17.85 31.14 20.41
CA PHE A 19 -16.49 31.64 20.63
C PHE A 19 -16.05 32.51 19.46
N ASP A 20 -15.27 33.54 19.74
CA ASP A 20 -14.64 34.37 18.70
C ASP A 20 -13.25 33.83 18.31
N ASP A 21 -12.67 33.00 19.17
CA ASP A 21 -11.35 32.39 18.97
C ASP A 21 -11.46 30.90 18.65
N LYS A 22 -10.76 30.48 17.60
CA LYS A 22 -10.74 29.09 17.12
C LYS A 22 -10.12 28.14 18.13
N GLU A 23 -8.95 28.49 18.66
CA GLU A 23 -8.17 27.62 19.52
C GLU A 23 -8.92 27.38 20.83
N LEU A 24 -9.54 28.43 21.37
CA LEU A 24 -10.38 28.33 22.55
C LEU A 24 -11.59 27.42 22.31
N ALA A 25 -12.28 27.57 21.17
CA ALA A 25 -13.42 26.72 20.83
C ALA A 25 -13.01 25.25 20.68
N LEU A 26 -11.85 24.98 20.08
CA LEU A 26 -11.30 23.63 19.91
C LEU A 26 -10.88 23.00 21.24
N LEU A 27 -10.24 23.78 22.12
CA LEU A 27 -9.82 23.34 23.44
C LEU A 27 -11.04 22.93 24.28
N GLU A 28 -12.09 23.76 24.28
CA GLU A 28 -13.31 23.48 25.01
C GLU A 28 -14.07 22.28 24.41
N ALA A 29 -14.14 22.19 23.08
CA ALA A 29 -14.76 21.04 22.42
C ALA A 29 -14.05 19.72 22.77
N ARG A 30 -12.71 19.73 22.87
CA ARG A 30 -11.91 18.57 23.29
C ARG A 30 -12.15 18.24 24.76
N ARG A 31 -12.16 19.24 25.65
CA ARG A 31 -12.50 19.04 27.07
C ARG A 31 -13.89 18.41 27.23
N MET A 32 -14.86 18.87 26.44
CA MET A 32 -16.22 18.31 26.44
C MET A 32 -16.25 16.88 25.90
N SER A 33 -15.46 16.54 24.88
CA SER A 33 -15.43 15.19 24.31
C SER A 33 -14.76 14.17 25.23
N GLU A 34 -13.80 14.62 26.04
CA GLU A 34 -13.15 13.82 27.08
C GLU A 34 -14.12 13.48 28.22
N SER A 35 -15.06 14.38 28.54
CA SER A 35 -16.07 14.14 29.58
C SER A 35 -17.03 12.98 29.27
N ARG A 36 -17.13 12.57 27.99
CA ARG A 36 -18.06 11.53 27.47
C ARG A 36 -19.54 11.78 27.77
N ARG A 37 -19.91 13.02 28.14
CA ARG A 37 -21.32 13.38 28.40
C ARG A 37 -22.17 13.43 27.14
N TYR A 38 -21.54 13.64 25.98
CA TYR A 38 -22.21 13.85 24.71
C TYR A 38 -21.76 12.79 23.67
N PRO A 39 -22.70 12.10 22.99
CA PRO A 39 -22.40 11.09 21.97
C PRO A 39 -21.60 11.63 20.77
N ALA A 40 -21.83 12.88 20.40
CA ALA A 40 -21.08 13.57 19.38
C ALA A 40 -20.99 15.06 19.66
N ILE A 41 -19.86 15.66 19.26
CA ILE A 41 -19.55 17.07 19.40
C ILE A 41 -18.97 17.54 18.06
N ARG A 42 -19.34 18.74 17.64
CA ARG A 42 -18.73 19.40 16.48
C ARG A 42 -18.49 20.87 16.78
N VAL A 43 -17.48 21.43 16.12
CA VAL A 43 -17.29 22.88 16.07
C VAL A 43 -17.56 23.34 14.65
N VAL A 44 -18.45 24.32 14.52
CA VAL A 44 -18.81 24.95 13.25
C VAL A 44 -18.21 26.35 13.25
N GLU A 45 -17.40 26.63 12.24
CA GLU A 45 -16.90 27.96 11.91
C GLU A 45 -17.92 28.62 10.97
N GLU A 46 -18.38 29.81 11.32
CA GLU A 46 -19.23 30.65 10.50
C GLU A 46 -18.43 31.84 9.97
N ILE A 47 -18.40 31.94 8.64
CA ILE A 47 -17.67 32.96 7.89
C ILE A 47 -18.69 33.73 7.06
N TRP A 48 -18.71 35.05 7.21
CA TRP A 48 -19.48 35.91 6.32
C TRP A 48 -18.71 36.12 5.02
N ASP A 49 -19.30 35.73 3.89
CA ASP A 49 -18.77 36.00 2.56
C ASP A 49 -19.36 37.33 2.06
N GLU A 50 -18.56 38.38 2.05
CA GLU A 50 -18.96 39.71 1.58
C GLU A 50 -19.33 39.73 0.10
N THR A 51 -18.72 38.87 -0.70
CA THR A 51 -18.94 38.77 -2.15
C THR A 51 -20.32 38.21 -2.47
N GLN A 52 -20.75 37.21 -1.70
CA GLN A 52 -22.02 36.50 -1.89
C GLN A 52 -23.14 37.00 -0.96
N GLN A 53 -22.82 37.92 -0.04
CA GLN A 53 -23.69 38.36 1.04
C GLN A 53 -24.35 37.18 1.77
N SER A 54 -23.56 36.15 2.09
CA SER A 54 -24.08 34.92 2.69
C SER A 54 -23.16 34.38 3.78
N PHE A 55 -23.74 33.63 4.71
CA PHE A 55 -22.99 32.90 5.73
C PHE A 55 -22.55 31.53 5.19
N GLN A 56 -21.23 31.29 5.21
CA GLN A 56 -20.65 29.99 4.93
C GLN A 56 -20.30 29.31 6.26
N SER A 57 -20.85 28.12 6.47
CA SER A 57 -20.55 27.29 7.63
C SER A 57 -19.57 26.17 7.25
N ARG A 58 -18.50 25.98 8.03
CA ARG A 58 -17.54 24.89 7.89
C ARG A 58 -17.37 24.15 9.20
N ILE A 59 -17.39 22.82 9.17
CA ILE A 59 -17.06 22.02 10.36
C ILE A 59 -15.55 21.95 10.51
N VAL A 60 -15.01 22.54 11.59
CA VAL A 60 -13.57 22.57 11.88
C VAL A 60 -13.14 21.48 12.87
N PHE A 61 -14.10 20.92 13.62
CA PHE A 61 -13.86 19.79 14.52
C PHE A 61 -15.09 18.90 14.56
N ARG A 62 -14.87 17.59 14.61
CA ARG A 62 -15.93 16.60 14.75
C ARG A 62 -15.40 15.40 15.52
N GLU A 63 -16.07 15.08 16.61
CA GLU A 63 -15.81 13.87 17.38
C GLU A 63 -17.14 13.17 17.67
N SER A 64 -17.15 11.85 17.54
CA SER A 64 -18.30 11.03 17.91
C SER A 64 -17.84 9.67 18.41
N GLU A 65 -18.62 9.05 19.29
CA GLU A 65 -18.32 7.72 19.79
C GLU A 65 -18.21 6.68 18.66
N ALA A 66 -19.06 6.79 17.64
CA ALA A 66 -19.01 5.94 16.45
C ALA A 66 -17.71 6.12 15.64
N LEU A 67 -17.21 7.36 15.50
CA LEU A 67 -15.92 7.59 14.83
C LEU A 67 -14.76 7.03 15.64
N ARG A 68 -14.76 7.17 16.97
CA ARG A 68 -13.68 6.65 17.84
C ARG A 68 -13.47 5.15 17.66
N HIS A 69 -14.55 4.38 17.55
CA HIS A 69 -14.43 2.93 17.33
C HIS A 69 -13.93 2.59 15.91
N THR A 70 -14.32 3.41 14.93
CA THR A 70 -13.93 3.22 13.52
C THR A 70 -12.46 3.59 13.27
N GLU A 71 -11.92 4.58 13.99
CA GLU A 71 -10.53 5.02 13.82
C GLU A 71 -9.53 3.90 14.16
N ASN A 72 -9.78 3.17 15.26
CA ASN A 72 -8.95 2.04 15.67
C ASN A 72 -8.97 0.90 14.65
N VAL A 73 -10.16 0.59 14.08
CA VAL A 73 -10.31 -0.42 13.03
C VAL A 73 -9.61 0.01 11.74
N THR A 74 -9.63 1.31 11.42
CA THR A 74 -8.97 1.84 10.22
C THR A 74 -7.44 1.76 10.33
N LYS A 75 -6.88 2.07 11.51
CA LYS A 75 -5.45 1.94 11.78
C LYS A 75 -4.96 0.49 11.67
N GLN A 76 -5.69 -0.46 12.27
CA GLN A 76 -5.38 -1.89 12.16
C GLN A 76 -5.43 -2.41 10.72
N ARG A 77 -6.46 -2.00 9.94
CA ARG A 77 -6.58 -2.39 8.52
C ARG A 77 -5.45 -1.83 7.66
N ALA A 78 -4.99 -0.61 7.95
CA ALA A 78 -3.86 -0.01 7.24
C ALA A 78 -2.55 -0.77 7.50
N GLU A 79 -2.33 -1.22 8.74
CA GLU A 79 -1.15 -1.99 9.11
C GLU A 79 -1.15 -3.39 8.46
N VAL A 80 -2.26 -4.12 8.55
CA VAL A 80 -2.43 -5.42 7.88
C VAL A 80 -2.22 -5.30 6.36
N ARG A 81 -2.72 -4.22 5.74
CA ARG A 81 -2.52 -4.00 4.31
C ARG A 81 -1.05 -3.80 3.96
N ARG A 82 -0.30 -3.02 4.74
CA ARG A 82 1.14 -2.82 4.55
C ARG A 82 1.91 -4.13 4.70
N GLU A 83 1.58 -4.92 5.72
CA GLU A 83 2.20 -6.22 5.95
C GLU A 83 1.97 -7.17 4.76
N VAL A 84 0.72 -7.31 4.32
CA VAL A 84 0.35 -8.14 3.17
C VAL A 84 1.03 -7.68 1.88
N GLU A 85 1.10 -6.36 1.62
CA GLU A 85 1.79 -5.82 0.45
C GLU A 85 3.30 -6.10 0.50
N SER A 86 3.93 -5.97 1.68
CA SER A 86 5.35 -6.26 1.86
C SER A 86 5.67 -7.75 1.64
N GLU A 87 4.80 -8.65 2.12
CA GLU A 87 4.95 -10.08 1.90
C GLU A 87 4.75 -10.47 0.44
N ARG A 88 3.76 -9.88 -0.24
CA ARG A 88 3.51 -10.12 -1.66
C ARG A 88 4.71 -9.70 -2.50
N LYS A 89 5.33 -8.56 -2.16
CA LYS A 89 6.53 -8.07 -2.84
C LYS A 89 7.71 -9.02 -2.63
N LYS A 90 7.97 -9.46 -1.39
CA LYS A 90 9.02 -10.47 -1.10
C LYS A 90 8.82 -11.77 -1.89
N ARG A 91 7.59 -12.29 -1.92
CA ARG A 91 7.26 -13.51 -2.68
C ARG A 91 7.45 -13.33 -4.19
N HIS A 92 7.16 -12.14 -4.71
CA HIS A 92 7.35 -11.82 -6.12
C HIS A 92 8.84 -11.73 -6.47
N ASP A 93 9.61 -11.01 -5.67
CA ASP A 93 11.05 -10.83 -5.86
C ASP A 93 11.80 -12.17 -5.76
N GLU A 94 11.39 -13.05 -4.84
CA GLU A 94 11.97 -14.38 -4.70
C GLU A 94 11.69 -15.25 -5.94
N LYS A 95 10.46 -15.20 -6.49
CA LYS A 95 10.11 -15.92 -7.73
C LYS A 95 10.95 -15.43 -8.91
N LEU A 96 11.10 -14.11 -9.06
CA LEU A 96 11.93 -13.52 -10.12
C LEU A 96 13.39 -13.95 -9.98
N ARG A 97 13.94 -13.93 -8.76
CA ARG A 97 15.32 -14.35 -8.49
C ARG A 97 15.55 -15.83 -8.80
N ARG A 98 14.61 -16.71 -8.43
CA ARG A 98 14.66 -18.14 -8.77
C ARG A 98 14.61 -18.37 -10.28
N GLN A 99 13.76 -17.65 -11.01
CA GLN A 99 13.70 -17.73 -12.47
C GLN A 99 15.01 -17.27 -13.12
N TYR A 100 15.59 -16.17 -12.65
CA TYR A 100 16.87 -15.66 -13.15
C TYR A 100 18.01 -16.67 -12.94
N GLN A 101 18.10 -17.26 -11.74
CA GLN A 101 19.11 -18.28 -11.43
C GLN A 101 18.94 -19.55 -12.29
N GLN A 102 17.71 -19.99 -12.54
CA GLN A 102 17.46 -21.14 -13.41
C GLN A 102 17.84 -20.86 -14.86
N LYS A 103 17.57 -19.66 -15.38
CA LYS A 103 18.00 -19.26 -16.73
C LYS A 103 19.53 -19.26 -16.84
N GLN A 104 20.24 -18.66 -15.89
CA GLN A 104 21.71 -18.65 -15.89
C GLN A 104 22.30 -20.07 -15.83
N LYS A 105 21.75 -20.97 -14.99
CA LYS A 105 22.20 -22.37 -14.95
C LYS A 105 22.00 -23.09 -16.29
N LYS A 106 20.87 -22.88 -16.96
CA LYS A 106 20.60 -23.47 -18.29
C LYS A 106 21.56 -22.94 -19.35
N GLU A 107 21.87 -21.64 -19.34
CA GLU A 107 22.83 -21.05 -20.28
C GLU A 107 24.27 -21.51 -20.01
N ALA A 108 24.68 -21.60 -18.75
CA ALA A 108 25.98 -22.14 -18.37
C ALA A 108 26.14 -23.61 -18.79
N TRP A 109 25.08 -24.41 -18.71
CA TRP A 109 25.11 -25.80 -19.17
C TRP A 109 25.15 -25.90 -20.69
N ARG A 110 24.36 -25.08 -21.42
CA ARG A 110 24.35 -25.04 -22.89
C ARG A 110 25.70 -24.62 -23.47
N ASN A 111 26.40 -23.71 -22.79
CA ASN A 111 27.71 -23.20 -23.21
C ASN A 111 28.87 -23.93 -22.51
N SER A 112 28.62 -25.06 -21.86
CA SER A 112 29.68 -25.83 -21.22
C SER A 112 30.62 -26.41 -22.28
N TYR A 113 31.92 -26.18 -22.10
CA TYR A 113 33.00 -26.77 -22.92
C TYR A 113 32.89 -28.29 -23.04
N THR A 114 32.26 -28.96 -22.07
CA THR A 114 31.96 -30.41 -22.15
C THR A 114 31.03 -30.75 -23.30
N MET A 115 30.00 -29.93 -23.57
CA MET A 115 29.06 -30.16 -24.68
C MET A 115 29.69 -29.85 -26.04
N ILE A 116 30.58 -28.85 -26.08
CA ILE A 116 31.40 -28.54 -27.27
C ILE A 116 32.39 -29.68 -27.54
N ALA A 117 33.09 -30.16 -26.50
CA ALA A 117 34.04 -31.26 -26.60
C ALA A 117 33.36 -32.57 -27.05
N LEU A 118 32.16 -32.87 -26.53
CA LEU A 118 31.40 -34.06 -26.92
C LEU A 118 30.99 -34.01 -28.40
N LYS A 119 30.55 -32.85 -28.89
CA LYS A 119 30.26 -32.65 -30.32
C LYS A 119 31.51 -32.78 -31.18
N GLY A 120 32.64 -32.22 -30.73
CA GLY A 120 33.93 -32.35 -31.40
C GLY A 120 34.37 -33.81 -31.54
N PHE A 121 34.28 -34.58 -30.45
CA PHE A 121 34.60 -36.01 -30.48
C PHE A 121 33.69 -36.81 -31.41
N GLY A 122 32.39 -36.50 -31.46
CA GLY A 122 31.46 -37.16 -32.38
C GLY A 122 31.83 -36.96 -33.86
N ILE A 123 32.28 -35.75 -34.24
CA ILE A 123 32.70 -35.46 -35.62
C ILE A 123 33.99 -36.23 -35.96
N VAL A 124 34.95 -36.27 -35.04
CA VAL A 124 36.21 -37.01 -35.26
C VAL A 124 35.94 -38.51 -35.38
N ALA A 125 35.11 -39.08 -34.50
CA ALA A 125 34.78 -40.50 -34.54
C ALA A 125 34.06 -40.89 -35.85
N LEU A 126 33.13 -40.06 -36.34
CA LEU A 126 32.48 -40.26 -37.64
C LEU A 126 33.47 -40.18 -38.81
N GLY A 127 34.40 -39.23 -38.77
CA GLY A 127 35.45 -39.12 -39.78
C GLY A 127 36.34 -40.36 -39.84
N VAL A 128 36.76 -40.88 -38.68
CA VAL A 128 37.57 -42.11 -38.59
C VAL A 128 36.78 -43.32 -39.11
N ALA A 129 35.52 -43.47 -38.73
CA ALA A 129 34.68 -44.57 -39.20
C ALA A 129 34.46 -44.55 -40.73
N ALA A 130 34.27 -43.37 -41.31
CA ALA A 130 34.11 -43.22 -42.76
C ALA A 130 35.39 -43.60 -43.53
N LEU A 131 36.56 -43.18 -43.04
CA LEU A 131 37.85 -43.54 -43.63
C LEU A 131 38.12 -45.05 -43.55
N TYR A 132 37.80 -45.66 -42.40
CA TYR A 132 37.97 -47.10 -42.21
C TYR A 132 37.03 -47.92 -43.11
N GLY A 133 35.77 -47.47 -43.26
CA GLY A 133 34.80 -48.08 -44.17
C GLY A 133 35.21 -48.00 -45.64
N LEU A 134 35.75 -46.86 -46.08
CA LEU A 134 36.29 -46.69 -47.44
C LEU A 134 37.51 -47.59 -47.68
N HIS A 135 38.37 -47.79 -46.69
CA HIS A 135 39.54 -48.65 -46.82
C HIS A 135 39.16 -50.13 -46.95
N LEU A 136 38.13 -50.58 -46.22
CA LEU A 136 37.60 -51.96 -46.27
C LEU A 136 36.79 -52.28 -47.54
N LEU A 137 36.23 -51.27 -48.20
CA LEU A 137 35.43 -51.44 -49.43
C LEU A 137 36.25 -51.17 -50.70
N GLY A 138 37.38 -50.47 -50.59
CA GLY A 138 38.22 -50.09 -51.72
C GLY A 138 39.50 -50.91 -51.89
N GLY A 139 39.76 -51.91 -51.03
CA GLY A 139 40.86 -52.86 -51.14
C GLY A 139 40.33 -54.28 -51.32
#